data_AF-A0A6F9DLD8-F1
#
_entry.id   AF-A0A6F9DLD8-F1
#
_cell.length_a   1.000
_cell.length_b   1.000
_cell.length_c   1.000
_cell.angle_alpha   90.00
_cell.angle_beta   90.00
_cell.angle_gamma   90.00
#
_symmetry.space_group_name_H-M   'P 1'
#
loop_
_entity.id
_entity.type
_entity.pdbx_description
1 polymer ?
#
loop_
_entity_poly.entity_id
_entity_poly.type
_entity_poly.pdbx_seq_one_letter_code
_entity_poly.pdbx_strand_id
1 'polypeptide(L)'
;MSKGIGVRLHRYANIYLRTKSLLLSGMLKHEKRPLWYDVYEAFPPVKEPKYVPDPSPDNFGLNTFVDDVPKIFYHEDWVRAMLVKNRLEESDYFRKNRLLSMLEDETLVASFSQKFVAQYRAFEQTFKSLSKEELFQKTHDFFLQEVPELNQTDDDS
;
A
#
# COMPACT_ATOMS: atom_id res chain seq x y z
N MET A 1 -2.64 44.15 -28.14
CA MET A 1 -2.58 42.95 -27.27
C MET A 1 -2.96 41.74 -28.10
N SER A 2 -2.00 40.86 -28.43
CA SER A 2 -2.31 39.59 -29.11
C SER A 2 -3.14 38.73 -28.17
N LYS A 3 -4.44 38.56 -28.45
CA LYS A 3 -5.27 37.56 -27.76
C LYS A 3 -4.60 36.20 -27.97
N GLY A 4 -4.07 35.60 -26.89
CA GLY A 4 -3.47 34.28 -26.96
C GLY A 4 -4.49 33.27 -27.46
N ILE A 5 -4.17 32.58 -28.56
CA ILE A 5 -5.01 31.54 -29.14
C ILE A 5 -4.93 30.33 -28.20
N GLY A 6 -6.04 29.97 -27.57
CA GLY A 6 -6.09 28.83 -26.66
C GLY A 6 -7.52 28.50 -26.20
N VAL A 7 -7.82 27.20 -26.07
CA VAL A 7 -9.15 26.71 -25.66
C VAL A 7 -9.15 26.41 -24.15
N ARG A 8 -9.86 27.23 -23.38
CA ARG A 8 -9.97 27.11 -21.90
C ARG A 8 -11.15 26.24 -21.43
N LEU A 9 -11.45 25.18 -22.18
CA LEU A 9 -12.59 24.28 -21.95
C LEU A 9 -12.16 22.96 -21.28
N HIS A 10 -11.74 23.00 -20.01
CA HIS A 10 -11.19 21.83 -19.31
C HIS A 10 -12.18 20.67 -19.11
N ARG A 11 -13.49 20.95 -19.02
CA ARG A 11 -14.53 19.93 -18.81
C ARG A 11 -14.92 19.14 -20.06
N TYR A 12 -14.67 19.69 -21.24
CA TYR A 12 -15.19 19.14 -22.50
C TYR A 12 -14.21 18.20 -23.21
N ALA A 13 -12.90 18.45 -23.06
CA ALA A 13 -11.87 17.64 -23.70
C ALA A 13 -10.53 17.74 -22.97
N ASN A 14 -9.73 16.69 -23.09
CA ASN A 14 -8.34 16.70 -22.61
C ASN A 14 -7.51 17.76 -23.37
N ILE A 15 -6.32 18.07 -22.84
CA ILE A 15 -5.44 19.09 -23.42
C ILE A 15 -4.97 18.72 -24.84
N TYR A 16 -4.75 17.44 -25.12
CA TYR A 16 -4.26 16.95 -26.40
C TYR A 16 -5.28 17.20 -27.52
N LEU A 17 -6.54 16.80 -27.33
CA LEU A 17 -7.61 17.00 -28.30
C LEU A 17 -7.87 18.50 -28.55
N ARG A 18 -7.77 19.33 -27.51
CA ARG A 18 -7.92 20.79 -27.65
C ARG A 18 -6.79 21.41 -28.48
N THR A 19 -5.55 20.98 -28.28
CA THR A 19 -4.42 21.47 -29.08
C THR A 19 -4.47 20.90 -30.50
N LYS A 20 -4.81 19.61 -30.65
CA LYS A 20 -4.95 18.94 -31.95
C LYS A 20 -6.04 19.58 -32.81
N SER A 21 -7.20 19.93 -32.23
CA SER A 21 -8.27 20.60 -32.97
C SER A 21 -7.87 22.00 -33.43
N LEU A 22 -7.10 22.74 -32.64
CA LEU A 22 -6.54 24.05 -33.04
C LEU A 22 -5.54 23.92 -34.19
N LEU A 23 -4.72 22.86 -34.20
CA LEU A 23 -3.80 22.58 -35.29
C LEU A 23 -4.56 22.21 -36.57
N LEU A 24 -5.57 21.35 -36.47
CA LEU A 24 -6.39 20.91 -37.61
C LEU A 24 -7.26 22.04 -38.20
N SER A 25 -7.77 22.94 -37.35
CA SER A 25 -8.55 24.09 -37.81
C SER A 25 -7.70 25.21 -38.41
N GLY A 26 -6.37 25.09 -38.36
CA GLY A 26 -5.42 26.11 -38.81
C GLY A 26 -5.33 27.34 -37.89
N MET A 27 -6.06 27.37 -36.78
CA MET A 27 -5.98 28.44 -35.78
C MET A 27 -4.63 28.46 -35.07
N LEU A 28 -4.02 27.29 -34.88
CA LEU A 28 -2.65 27.15 -34.39
C LEU A 28 -1.77 26.62 -35.53
N LYS A 29 -0.73 27.39 -35.89
CA LYS A 29 0.27 26.92 -36.86
C LYS A 29 1.04 25.74 -36.27
N HIS A 30 1.36 24.74 -37.09
CA HIS A 30 2.09 23.55 -36.66
C HIS A 30 3.47 23.88 -36.06
N GLU A 31 4.16 24.90 -36.58
CA GLU A 31 5.43 25.42 -36.04
C GLU A 31 5.30 26.02 -34.63
N LYS A 32 4.09 26.45 -34.25
CA LYS A 32 3.78 27.05 -32.95
C LYS A 32 3.13 26.07 -31.99
N ARG A 33 3.13 24.76 -32.32
CA ARG A 33 2.61 23.74 -31.41
C ARG A 33 3.43 23.73 -30.11
N PRO A 34 2.81 23.39 -28.97
CA PRO A 34 3.54 23.27 -27.71
C PRO A 34 4.61 22.18 -27.79
N LEU A 35 5.73 22.38 -27.09
CA LEU A 35 6.83 21.40 -27.05
C LEU A 35 6.37 20.01 -26.59
N TRP A 36 5.42 19.95 -25.66
CA TRP A 36 4.89 18.68 -25.14
C TRP A 36 4.04 17.90 -26.16
N TYR A 37 3.58 18.53 -27.24
CA TYR A 37 2.65 17.91 -28.20
C TYR A 37 3.27 16.68 -28.86
N ASP A 38 4.52 16.80 -29.33
CA ASP A 38 5.22 15.73 -30.03
C ASP A 38 5.52 14.56 -29.08
N VAL A 39 5.83 14.86 -27.82
CA VAL A 39 6.04 13.84 -26.77
C VAL A 39 4.74 13.09 -26.49
N TYR A 40 3.61 13.80 -26.40
CA TYR A 40 2.30 13.19 -26.18
C TYR A 40 1.87 12.33 -27.38
N GLU A 41 2.15 12.78 -28.61
CA GLU A 41 1.81 12.05 -29.82
C GLU A 41 2.65 10.77 -30.00
N ALA A 42 3.93 10.81 -29.64
CA ALA A 42 4.81 9.64 -29.67
C ALA A 42 4.53 8.66 -28.52
N PHE A 43 4.23 9.18 -27.33
CA PHE A 43 4.04 8.40 -26.10
C PHE A 43 2.73 8.79 -25.40
N PRO A 44 1.57 8.42 -25.98
CA PRO A 44 0.29 8.75 -25.38
C PRO A 44 0.11 8.04 -24.03
N PRO A 45 -0.58 8.66 -23.05
CA PRO A 45 -0.85 8.02 -21.77
C PRO A 45 -1.83 6.85 -21.94
N VAL A 46 -1.74 5.84 -21.08
CA VAL A 46 -2.66 4.68 -21.08
C VAL A 46 -4.12 5.13 -20.90
N LYS A 47 -4.35 6.12 -20.03
CA LYS A 47 -5.67 6.72 -19.80
C LYS A 47 -5.62 8.21 -20.12
N GLU A 48 -6.49 8.62 -21.02
CA GLU A 48 -6.65 10.01 -21.41
C GLU A 48 -7.12 10.88 -20.22
N PRO A 49 -6.50 12.05 -19.95
CA PRO A 49 -6.85 12.93 -18.83
C PRO A 49 -8.11 13.71 -19.17
N LYS A 50 -9.24 13.02 -19.15
CA LYS A 50 -10.58 13.59 -19.32
C LYS A 50 -11.10 14.05 -17.97
N TYR A 51 -11.84 15.15 -17.97
CA TYR A 51 -12.60 15.56 -16.81
C TYR A 51 -13.67 14.50 -16.51
N VAL A 52 -13.65 13.97 -15.29
CA VAL A 52 -14.69 13.09 -14.77
C VAL A 52 -15.37 13.89 -13.65
N PRO A 53 -16.68 14.17 -13.74
CA PRO A 53 -17.38 14.81 -12.64
C PRO A 53 -17.39 13.87 -11.44
N ASP A 54 -17.31 14.43 -10.23
CA ASP A 54 -17.46 13.65 -9.01
C ASP A 54 -18.82 12.94 -9.00
N PRO A 55 -18.91 11.72 -8.44
CA PRO A 55 -20.17 11.02 -8.31
C PRO A 55 -21.16 11.90 -7.54
N SER A 56 -22.38 12.01 -8.05
CA SER A 56 -23.43 12.78 -7.36
C SER A 56 -23.82 12.05 -6.07
N PRO A 57 -24.00 12.76 -4.95
CA PRO A 57 -24.51 12.15 -3.73
C PRO A 57 -25.92 11.58 -3.96
N ASP A 58 -26.33 10.62 -3.14
CA ASP A 58 -27.73 10.17 -3.14
C ASP A 58 -28.69 11.25 -2.65
N ASN A 59 -29.98 10.90 -2.64
CA ASN A 59 -31.07 11.74 -2.14
C ASN A 59 -30.91 12.16 -0.67
N PHE A 60 -29.99 11.54 0.09
CA PHE A 60 -29.69 11.85 1.49
C PHE A 60 -28.37 12.61 1.67
N GLY A 61 -27.67 12.96 0.58
CA GLY A 61 -26.39 13.65 0.65
C GLY A 61 -25.19 12.74 0.94
N LEU A 62 -25.38 11.42 0.93
CA LEU A 62 -24.32 10.44 1.17
C LEU A 62 -23.64 10.06 -0.14
N ASN A 63 -22.33 9.81 -0.04
CA ASN A 63 -21.58 9.28 -1.17
C ASN A 63 -22.01 7.82 -1.40
N THR A 64 -22.51 7.54 -2.60
CA THR A 64 -22.95 6.20 -3.02
C THR A 64 -21.82 5.34 -3.57
N PHE A 65 -20.62 5.91 -3.71
CA PHE A 65 -19.48 5.20 -4.24
C PHE A 65 -19.01 4.12 -3.26
N VAL A 66 -19.14 2.86 -3.67
CA VAL A 66 -18.48 1.72 -3.03
C VAL A 66 -17.16 1.53 -3.75
N ASP A 67 -16.05 1.60 -3.00
CA ASP A 67 -14.73 1.32 -3.56
C ASP A 67 -14.57 -0.19 -3.77
N ASP A 68 -14.14 -0.59 -4.98
CA ASP A 68 -13.94 -1.98 -5.38
C ASP A 68 -12.57 -2.52 -4.94
N VAL A 69 -11.78 -1.73 -4.21
CA VAL A 69 -10.46 -2.14 -3.72
C VAL A 69 -10.60 -3.17 -2.59
N PRO A 70 -10.14 -4.42 -2.79
CA PRO A 70 -10.19 -5.43 -1.74
C PRO A 70 -9.18 -5.16 -0.64
N LYS A 71 -9.50 -5.58 0.58
CA LYS A 71 -8.53 -5.59 1.69
C LYS A 71 -7.43 -6.61 1.40
N ILE A 72 -6.17 -6.20 1.57
CA ILE A 72 -5.00 -7.06 1.38
C ILE A 72 -4.71 -7.75 2.72
N PHE A 73 -4.89 -9.07 2.77
CA PHE A 73 -4.54 -9.91 3.92
C PHE A 73 -3.65 -11.05 3.48
N TYR A 74 -2.63 -11.33 4.28
CA TYR A 74 -1.72 -12.46 4.09
C TYR A 74 -1.95 -13.56 5.12
N HIS A 75 -1.46 -14.76 4.83
CA HIS A 75 -1.62 -15.91 5.74
C HIS A 75 -0.92 -15.69 7.09
N GLU A 76 0.22 -15.02 7.10
CA GLU A 76 0.98 -14.64 8.29
C GLU A 76 0.30 -13.58 9.16
N ASP A 77 -0.66 -12.82 8.63
CA ASP A 77 -1.33 -11.76 9.40
C ASP A 77 -2.15 -12.34 10.56
N TRP A 78 -2.61 -13.58 10.43
CA TRP A 78 -3.24 -14.30 11.54
C TRP A 78 -2.24 -14.51 12.70
N VAL A 79 -1.00 -14.91 12.38
CA VAL A 79 0.05 -15.14 13.38
C VAL A 79 0.46 -13.81 14.02
N ARG A 80 0.62 -12.76 13.22
CA ARG A 80 0.93 -11.41 13.72
C ARG A 80 -0.17 -10.87 14.63
N ALA A 81 -1.44 -11.04 14.26
CA ALA A 81 -2.57 -10.65 15.10
C ALA A 81 -2.58 -11.42 16.43
N MET A 82 -2.21 -12.70 16.41
CA MET A 82 -2.15 -13.52 17.61
C MET A 82 -0.98 -13.12 18.54
N LEU A 83 0.17 -12.72 17.99
CA LEU A 83 1.28 -12.14 18.76
C LEU A 83 0.86 -10.88 19.52
N VAL A 84 0.18 -9.95 18.82
CA VAL A 84 -0.35 -8.71 19.42
C VAL A 84 -1.38 -9.05 20.50
N LYS A 85 -2.32 -9.95 20.19
CA LYS A 85 -3.40 -10.35 21.12
C LYS A 85 -2.86 -10.97 22.41
N ASN A 86 -1.82 -11.81 22.31
CA ASN A 86 -1.21 -12.47 23.47
C ASN A 86 -0.19 -11.58 24.20
N ARG A 87 -0.13 -10.28 23.89
CA ARG A 87 0.74 -9.28 24.55
C ARG A 87 2.23 -9.66 24.56
N LEU A 88 2.68 -10.47 23.61
CA LEU A 88 4.10 -10.76 23.46
C LEU A 88 4.91 -9.51 23.11
N GLU A 89 4.22 -8.54 22.51
CA GLU A 89 4.75 -7.21 22.21
C GLU A 89 4.88 -6.29 23.43
N GLU A 90 4.26 -6.64 24.57
CA GLU A 90 4.38 -5.87 25.82
C GLU A 90 5.56 -6.32 26.67
N SER A 91 6.21 -7.44 26.32
CA SER A 91 7.43 -7.89 26.98
C SER A 91 8.55 -6.84 26.86
N ASP A 92 9.36 -6.74 27.91
CA ASP A 92 10.52 -5.83 27.93
C ASP A 92 11.51 -6.14 26.81
N TYR A 93 11.58 -7.40 26.38
CA TYR A 93 12.33 -7.83 25.20
C TYR A 93 11.80 -7.20 23.92
N PHE A 94 10.47 -7.17 23.73
CA PHE A 94 9.90 -6.52 22.56
C PHE A 94 10.13 -5.02 22.60
N ARG A 95 9.99 -4.34 23.75
CA ARG A 95 10.32 -2.90 23.88
C ARG A 95 11.78 -2.61 23.52
N LYS A 96 12.72 -3.46 23.94
CA LYS A 96 14.15 -3.34 23.64
C LYS A 96 14.48 -3.67 22.17
N ASN A 97 13.78 -4.62 21.57
CA ASN A 97 13.95 -5.04 20.17
C ASN A 97 12.90 -4.43 19.21
N ARG A 98 12.19 -3.39 19.67
CA ARG A 98 11.14 -2.68 18.91
C ARG A 98 11.71 -1.77 17.82
N LEU A 99 13.03 -1.70 17.66
CA LEU A 99 13.66 -0.89 16.64
C LEU A 99 13.35 -1.48 15.26
N LEU A 100 12.17 -1.13 14.76
CA LEU A 100 11.76 -1.25 13.38
C LEU A 100 12.53 -0.18 12.62
N SER A 101 13.65 -0.55 12.03
CA SER A 101 14.32 0.31 11.05
C SER A 101 13.53 0.24 9.75
N MET A 102 12.83 1.32 9.40
CA MET A 102 12.12 1.43 8.11
C MET A 102 13.07 1.84 6.96
N LEU A 103 14.35 2.06 7.27
CA LEU A 103 15.38 2.50 6.33
C LEU A 103 16.30 1.36 5.89
N GLU A 104 16.37 0.30 6.70
CA GLU A 104 17.14 -0.89 6.39
C GLU A 104 16.27 -1.86 5.60
N ASP A 105 16.86 -2.50 4.59
CA ASP A 105 16.17 -3.56 3.86
C ASP A 105 15.80 -4.70 4.82
N GLU A 106 14.61 -5.30 4.61
CA GLU A 106 14.09 -6.40 5.43
C GLU A 106 15.05 -7.61 5.53
N THR A 107 16.00 -7.71 4.60
CA THR A 107 17.02 -8.75 4.54
C THR A 107 18.13 -8.58 5.58
N LEU A 108 18.31 -7.38 6.15
CA LEU A 108 19.41 -7.06 7.06
C LEU A 108 18.99 -7.14 8.52
N VAL A 109 17.78 -6.69 8.86
CA VAL A 109 17.26 -6.72 10.25
C VAL A 109 15.80 -7.18 10.24
N ALA A 110 15.59 -8.49 10.33
CA ALA A 110 14.24 -9.04 10.47
C ALA A 110 13.63 -8.60 11.81
N SER A 111 12.45 -7.97 11.75
CA SER A 111 11.65 -7.63 12.93
C SER A 111 11.37 -8.87 13.78
N PHE A 112 11.17 -8.67 15.09
CA PHE A 112 10.75 -9.71 16.03
C PHE A 112 9.60 -10.56 15.47
N SER A 113 8.53 -9.91 15.03
CA SER A 113 7.35 -10.58 14.48
C SER A 113 7.69 -11.37 13.22
N GLN A 114 8.62 -10.87 12.40
CA GLN A 114 9.07 -11.55 11.19
C GLN A 114 9.90 -12.80 11.50
N LYS A 115 10.77 -12.75 12.51
CA LYS A 115 11.51 -13.94 13.00
C LYS A 115 10.54 -15.01 13.51
N PHE A 116 9.55 -14.60 14.29
CA PHE A 116 8.51 -15.52 14.78
C PHE A 116 7.71 -16.16 13.64
N VAL A 117 7.27 -15.35 12.67
CA VAL A 117 6.56 -15.84 11.48
C VAL A 117 7.41 -16.84 10.68
N ALA A 118 8.72 -16.61 10.56
CA ALA A 118 9.63 -17.53 9.88
C ALA A 118 9.69 -18.89 10.60
N GLN A 119 9.79 -18.90 11.93
CA GLN A 119 9.78 -20.13 12.72
C GLN A 119 8.43 -20.85 12.64
N TYR A 120 7.33 -20.11 12.75
CA TYR A 120 5.98 -20.66 12.62
C TYR A 120 5.82 -21.38 11.27
N ARG A 121 6.29 -20.78 10.17
CA ARG A 121 6.28 -21.40 8.83
C ARG A 121 7.14 -22.67 8.78
N ALA A 122 8.30 -22.69 9.43
CA ALA A 122 9.13 -23.89 9.50
C ALA A 122 8.43 -25.03 10.28
N PHE A 123 7.73 -24.70 11.36
CA PHE A 123 6.96 -25.66 12.15
C PHE A 123 5.71 -26.12 11.39
N GLU A 124 5.05 -25.25 10.64
CA GLU A 124 3.91 -25.61 9.78
C GLU A 124 4.30 -26.67 8.74
N GLN A 125 5.50 -26.55 8.16
CA GLN A 125 6.02 -27.55 7.21
C GLN A 125 6.30 -28.90 7.88
N THR A 126 6.76 -28.88 9.13
CA THR A 126 7.15 -30.08 9.90
C THR A 126 5.94 -30.79 10.52
N PHE A 127 4.98 -30.02 11.04
CA PHE A 127 3.85 -30.48 11.85
C PHE A 127 2.51 -30.17 11.17
N LYS A 128 2.32 -30.65 9.93
CA LYS A 128 1.12 -30.40 9.12
C LYS A 128 -0.21 -30.89 9.72
N SER A 129 -0.17 -31.77 10.73
CA SER A 129 -1.34 -32.37 11.35
C SER A 129 -1.89 -31.60 12.56
N LEU A 130 -1.20 -30.57 13.04
CA LEU A 130 -1.59 -29.82 14.24
C LEU A 130 -2.55 -28.67 13.92
N SER A 131 -3.37 -28.27 14.90
CA SER A 131 -4.18 -27.05 14.77
C SER A 131 -3.30 -25.81 14.74
N LYS A 132 -3.78 -24.72 14.13
CA LYS A 132 -3.08 -23.44 14.09
C LYS A 132 -2.78 -22.89 15.48
N GLU A 133 -3.69 -23.04 16.44
CA GLU A 133 -3.46 -22.60 17.82
C GLU A 133 -2.39 -23.45 18.52
N GLU A 134 -2.43 -24.77 18.37
CA GLU A 134 -1.45 -25.67 18.97
C GLU A 134 -0.05 -25.44 18.38
N LEU A 135 0.02 -25.24 17.06
CA LEU A 135 1.25 -24.89 16.36
C LEU A 135 1.80 -23.56 16.85
N PHE A 136 0.92 -22.57 17.08
CA PHE A 136 1.30 -21.27 17.61
C PHE A 136 1.88 -21.42 19.02
N GLN A 137 1.23 -22.17 19.90
CA GLN A 137 1.72 -22.38 21.28
C GLN A 137 3.07 -23.09 21.30
N LYS A 138 3.25 -24.13 20.48
CA LYS A 138 4.56 -24.80 20.37
C LYS A 138 5.65 -23.88 19.84
N THR A 139 5.33 -23.07 18.83
CA THR A 139 6.27 -22.08 18.28
C THR A 139 6.61 -21.06 19.35
N HIS A 140 5.62 -20.61 20.11
CA HIS A 140 5.78 -19.69 21.23
C HIS A 140 6.70 -20.24 22.32
N ASP A 141 6.45 -21.47 22.80
CA ASP A 141 7.27 -22.10 23.83
C ASP A 141 8.72 -22.29 23.36
N PHE A 142 8.91 -22.66 22.10
CA PHE A 142 10.23 -22.76 21.49
C PHE A 142 10.92 -21.39 21.39
N PHE A 143 10.19 -20.37 20.93
CA PHE A 143 10.71 -19.02 20.79
C PHE A 143 11.13 -18.41 22.14
N LEU A 144 10.38 -18.69 23.22
CA LEU A 144 10.72 -18.31 24.60
C LEU A 144 11.98 -19.01 25.12
N GLN A 145 12.28 -20.23 24.66
CA GLN A 145 13.52 -20.94 25.01
C GLN A 145 14.74 -20.33 24.30
N GLU A 146 14.58 -19.96 23.04
CA GLU A 146 15.64 -19.32 22.24
C GLU A 146 15.98 -17.91 22.75
N VAL A 147 14.99 -17.23 23.33
CA VAL A 147 15.13 -15.90 23.92
C VAL A 147 14.68 -15.92 25.40
N PRO A 148 15.57 -16.33 26.33
CA PRO A 148 15.23 -16.45 27.75
C PRO A 148 14.81 -15.12 28.41
N GLU A 149 15.20 -13.99 27.81
CA GLU A 149 14.86 -12.63 28.24
C GLU A 149 13.35 -12.33 28.18
N LEU A 150 12.56 -13.17 27.49
CA LEU A 150 11.09 -13.08 27.45
C LEU A 150 10.40 -13.72 28.66
N ASN A 151 11.07 -14.59 29.42
CA ASN A 151 10.49 -15.34 30.54
C ASN A 151 10.53 -14.57 31.88
N GLN A 152 11.15 -13.40 31.92
CA GLN A 152 11.16 -12.55 33.10
C GLN A 152 9.87 -11.73 33.12
N THR A 153 8.79 -12.35 33.59
CA THR A 153 7.66 -11.59 34.13
C THR A 153 8.14 -10.96 35.43
N ASP A 154 8.20 -9.63 35.47
CA ASP A 154 8.45 -8.87 36.69
C ASP A 154 7.39 -9.24 37.74
N ASP A 155 7.78 -10.12 38.67
CA ASP A 155 7.02 -10.47 39.87
C ASP A 155 7.34 -9.49 41.02
N ASP A 156 7.83 -8.29 40.68
CA ASP A 156 8.17 -7.21 41.61
C ASP A 156 7.44 -5.92 41.20
N SER A 157 6.17 -5.78 41.59
CA SER A 157 5.50 -4.51 41.99
C SER A 157 4.08 -4.73 42.49
#